data_AF-A0A3D6DTP1-F1
#
_entry.id   AF-A0A3D6DTP1-F1
#
_cell.length_a   1.000
_cell.length_b   1.000
_cell.length_c   1.000
_cell.angle_alpha   90.00
_cell.angle_beta   90.00
_cell.angle_gamma   90.00
#
_symmetry.space_group_name_H-M   'P 1'
#
loop_
_entity.id
_entity.type
_entity.pdbx_description
1 polymer ?
#
loop_
_entity_poly.entity_id
_entity_poly.type
_entity_poly.pdbx_seq_one_letter_code
_entity_poly.pdbx_strand_id
1 'polypeptide(L)' 'VDTRRLQHVLAAHLSQQNNRPELAAKALASALGCSENWIGIADQEGGFGWRQLV' A
#
# COMPACT_ATOMS: atom_id res chain seq x y z
N VAL A 1 9.09 -12.30 -5.30
CA VAL A 1 8.18 -12.67 -4.18
C VAL A 1 6.96 -13.34 -4.79
N ASP A 2 6.49 -14.46 -4.25
CA ASP A 2 5.22 -15.06 -4.71
C ASP A 2 4.04 -14.34 -4.04
N THR A 3 3.23 -13.69 -4.85
CA THR A 3 2.16 -12.78 -4.40
C THR A 3 0.79 -13.27 -4.83
N ARG A 4 0.69 -14.46 -5.43
CA ARG A 4 -0.53 -14.99 -6.07
C ARG A 4 -1.74 -15.15 -5.14
N ARG A 5 -1.51 -15.19 -3.82
CA ARG A 5 -2.56 -15.30 -2.80
C ARG A 5 -2.83 -13.99 -2.05
N LEU A 6 -2.09 -12.92 -2.34
CA LEU A 6 -2.31 -11.62 -1.71
C LEU A 6 -3.60 -10.99 -2.22
N GLN A 7 -4.42 -10.51 -1.30
CA GLN A 7 -5.67 -9.79 -1.62
C GLN A 7 -5.59 -8.30 -1.32
N HIS A 8 -4.76 -7.92 -0.35
CA HIS A 8 -4.56 -6.53 0.09
C HIS A 8 -3.08 -6.28 0.35
N VAL A 9 -2.57 -5.14 -0.12
CA VAL A 9 -1.24 -4.64 0.19
C VAL A 9 -1.38 -3.20 0.62
N LEU A 10 -0.80 -2.86 1.78
CA LEU A 10 -0.86 -1.52 2.33
C LEU A 10 0.53 -0.98 2.66
N ALA A 11 0.82 0.25 2.26
CA ALA A 11 1.95 1.01 2.78
C ALA A 11 1.53 1.66 4.10
N ALA A 12 2.14 1.26 5.21
CA ALA A 12 1.86 1.80 6.53
C ALA A 12 2.93 2.79 7.01
N HIS A 13 2.54 3.71 7.90
CA HIS A 13 3.44 4.65 8.58
C HIS A 13 4.30 5.49 7.63
N LEU A 14 3.70 6.04 6.57
CA LEU A 14 4.35 7.07 5.78
C LEU A 14 4.56 8.29 6.69
N SER A 15 5.81 8.55 7.04
CA SER A 15 6.14 9.62 8.00
C SER A 15 5.58 10.96 7.53
N GLN A 16 5.00 11.76 8.43
CA GLN A 16 4.52 13.12 8.14
C GLN A 16 5.54 14.00 7.38
N GLN A 17 6.85 13.82 7.64
CA GLN A 17 7.92 14.63 7.04
C GLN A 17 8.46 14.07 5.72
N ASN A 18 8.30 12.77 5.46
CA ASN A 18 8.76 12.10 4.23
C ASN A 18 7.58 11.49 3.46
N ASN A 19 6.45 12.20 3.49
CA ASN A 19 5.15 11.69 3.08
C ASN A 19 4.91 11.87 1.57
N ARG A 20 5.66 11.14 0.75
CA ARG A 20 5.31 10.98 -0.68
C ARG A 20 4.63 9.62 -0.87
N PRO A 21 3.33 9.47 -0.52
CA PRO A 21 2.61 8.21 -0.66
C PRO A 21 2.67 7.65 -2.08
N GLU A 22 2.70 8.52 -3.08
CA GLU A 22 2.90 8.14 -4.48
C GLU A 22 4.22 7.40 -4.73
N LEU A 23 5.31 7.73 -4.02
CA LEU A 23 6.58 7.01 -4.16
C LEU A 23 6.50 5.62 -3.54
N ALA A 24 5.83 5.49 -2.40
CA ALA A 24 5.62 4.19 -1.75
C ALA A 24 4.69 3.29 -2.58
N ALA A 25 3.58 3.85 -3.08
CA ALA A 25 2.66 3.16 -3.99
C ALA A 25 3.39 2.67 -5.24
N LYS A 26 4.16 3.56 -5.89
CA LYS A 26 4.94 3.22 -7.08
C LYS A 26 5.99 2.14 -6.82
N ALA A 27 6.72 2.23 -5.71
CA ALA A 27 7.74 1.24 -5.36
C ALA A 27 7.12 -0.14 -5.13
N LEU A 28 6.02 -0.22 -4.38
CA LEU A 28 5.32 -1.47 -4.11
C LEU A 28 4.65 -2.03 -5.37
N ALA A 29 4.00 -1.19 -6.16
CA ALA A 29 3.37 -1.58 -7.42
C ALA A 29 4.37 -2.17 -8.40
N SER A 30 5.54 -1.53 -8.55
CA SER A 30 6.65 -2.03 -9.36
C SER A 30 7.17 -3.39 -8.87
N ALA A 31 7.40 -3.53 -7.57
CA ALA A 31 7.89 -4.79 -6.97
C ALA A 31 6.89 -5.95 -7.11
N LEU A 32 5.59 -5.65 -7.16
CA LEU A 32 4.50 -6.62 -7.23
C LEU A 32 3.98 -6.85 -8.66
N GLY A 33 4.42 -6.05 -9.64
CA GLY A 33 3.91 -6.09 -11.01
C GLY A 33 2.43 -5.76 -11.11
N CYS A 34 1.94 -4.84 -10.26
CA CYS A 34 0.54 -4.45 -10.20
C CYS A 34 0.38 -2.93 -10.38
N SER A 35 -0.86 -2.46 -10.42
CA SER A 35 -1.15 -1.04 -10.58
C SER A 35 -1.06 -0.29 -9.24
N GLU A 36 -0.61 0.97 -9.27
CA GLU A 36 -0.42 1.79 -8.06
C GLU A 36 -1.70 1.97 -7.23
N ASN A 37 -2.85 2.07 -7.91
CA ASN A 37 -4.18 2.15 -7.28
C ASN A 37 -4.64 0.85 -6.59
N TRP A 38 -3.92 -0.26 -6.76
CA TRP A 38 -4.14 -1.49 -5.98
C TRP A 38 -3.44 -1.44 -4.62
N ILE A 39 -2.45 -0.57 -4.46
CA ILE A 39 -1.73 -0.37 -3.21
C ILE A 39 -2.55 0.55 -2.30
N GLY A 40 -3.02 0.01 -1.18
CA GLY A 40 -3.63 0.81 -0.12
C GLY A 40 -2.59 1.67 0.57
N ILE A 41 -2.97 2.88 0.99
CA ILE A 41 -2.16 3.73 1.84
C ILE A 41 -2.83 3.80 3.20
N ALA A 42 -2.09 3.49 4.26
CA ALA A 42 -2.51 3.75 5.61
C ALA A 42 -1.88 5.07 6.06
N ASP A 43 -2.71 6.12 6.14
CA ASP A 43 -2.24 7.43 6.59
C ASP A 43 -2.04 7.47 8.11
N GLN A 44 -1.39 8.52 8.61
CA GLN A 44 -1.01 8.60 10.01
C GLN A 44 -2.19 8.95 10.95
N GLU A 45 -3.21 9.67 10.47
CA GLU A 45 -4.33 10.13 11.30
C GLU A 45 -5.49 9.13 11.34
N GLY A 46 -5.91 8.65 10.18
CA GLY A 46 -7.03 7.74 9.97
C GLY A 46 -6.63 6.31 9.65
N GLY A 47 -5.35 6.03 9.37
CA GLY A 47 -4.91 4.68 9.02
C GLY A 47 -5.50 4.24 7.69
N PHE A 48 -6.16 3.07 7.68
CA PHE A 48 -6.83 2.52 6.52
C PHE A 48 -8.16 1.87 6.92
N GLY A 49 -9.10 1.80 5.97
CA GLY A 49 -10.41 1.16 6.21
C GLY A 49 -10.30 -0.34 6.46
N TRP A 50 -11.25 -0.90 7.21
CA TRP A 50 -11.32 -2.34 7.51
C TRP A 50 -11.22 -3.20 6.24
N ARG A 51 -10.43 -4.28 6.31
CA ARG A 51 -10.26 -5.25 5.22
C ARG A 51 -10.62 -6.64 5.70
N GLN A 52 -11.25 -7.39 4.81
CA GLN A 52 -11.54 -8.81 5.02
C GLN A 52 -10.91 -9.60 3.88
N LEU A 53 -10.55 -10.85 4.18
CA LEU A 53 -10.17 -11.82 3.15
C LEU A 53 -11.45 -12.39 2.54
N VAL A 54 -11.40 -12.65 1.24
CA VAL A 54 -12.44 -13.32 0.45
C VAL A 54 -12.01 -14.75 0.17
#